data_AF-F2JGV0-F1
#
_entry.id   AF-F2JGV0-F1
#
_cell.length_a   1.000
_cell.length_b   1.000
_cell.length_c   1.000
_cell.angle_alpha   90.00
_cell.angle_beta   90.00
_cell.angle_gamma   90.00
#
_symmetry.space_group_name_H-M   'P 1'
#
loop_
_entity.id
_entity.type
_entity.pdbx_description
1 polymer ?
#
loop_
_entity_poly.entity_id
_entity_poly.type
_entity_poly.pdbx_seq_one_letter_code
_entity_poly.pdbx_strand_id
1 'polypeptide(L)'
;MENIIIRQMQTDEIEMVHKIGKRAFTGLESLWVPKPKQALVAVKDGKIAGAILYKFIKAGGRKIGYVDYAFVDRDYHNKGIGNVLYKGAAEYLWEQGCDALTALVKDDNVGSWGLFKKNGFARTSFVNLAKQFGFLGALKQYFTTPFCFAIGMDYYVATKNQESVVSTPNSIKQLLAFFLINALLFSVTSLRGLKYDITILVVYLMLLLLTTTTEFIGTRCSSERHWKFRVTSGGALTCVFVNIGSLFPMIGNWYPERYEKTKAFRKAMGMTALVSWIALLILTAFLVFSRSQGMIASVTKQVGVYLLIYRMIPIYPFESFGSKRVYDWNKGIYVVMALATLVVIICSSI
;
A
#
# COMPACT_ATOMS: atom_id res chain seq x y z
N MET A 1 -23.19 14.57 -22.35
CA MET A 1 -21.85 14.13 -21.87
C MET A 1 -20.90 14.32 -23.04
N GLU A 2 -19.85 15.13 -22.89
CA GLU A 2 -18.82 15.29 -23.92
C GLU A 2 -18.25 13.92 -24.31
N ASN A 3 -18.02 13.71 -25.61
CA ASN A 3 -17.74 12.40 -26.19
C ASN A 3 -16.34 11.92 -25.79
N ILE A 4 -16.25 11.03 -24.79
CA ILE A 4 -15.02 10.36 -24.38
C ILE A 4 -14.95 9.03 -25.11
N ILE A 5 -13.91 8.85 -25.93
CA ILE A 5 -13.70 7.63 -26.71
C ILE A 5 -12.65 6.78 -26.01
N ILE A 6 -12.97 5.52 -25.74
CA ILE A 6 -12.01 4.52 -25.26
C ILE A 6 -11.55 3.68 -26.45
N ARG A 7 -10.24 3.60 -26.67
CA ARG A 7 -9.65 2.77 -27.72
C ARG A 7 -8.27 2.27 -27.34
N GLN A 8 -7.75 1.32 -28.11
CA GLN A 8 -6.35 0.94 -28.03
C GLN A 8 -5.44 2.13 -28.39
N MET A 9 -4.32 2.21 -27.67
CA MET A 9 -3.22 3.12 -27.96
C MET A 9 -2.57 2.73 -29.29
N GLN A 10 -2.26 3.72 -30.11
CA GLN A 10 -1.49 3.56 -31.35
C GLN A 10 0.02 3.60 -31.05
N THR A 11 0.84 3.01 -31.92
CA THR A 11 2.29 2.86 -31.67
C THR A 11 3.02 4.21 -31.55
N ASP A 12 2.61 5.20 -32.31
CA ASP A 12 3.13 6.58 -32.27
C ASP A 12 2.70 7.36 -31.01
N GLU A 13 1.72 6.86 -30.25
CA GLU A 13 1.23 7.48 -29.01
C GLU A 13 2.00 7.04 -27.76
N ILE A 14 2.92 6.07 -27.86
CA ILE A 14 3.65 5.50 -26.71
C ILE A 14 4.32 6.56 -25.85
N GLU A 15 5.06 7.49 -26.47
CA GLU A 15 5.80 8.54 -25.75
C GLU A 15 4.84 9.54 -25.09
N MET A 16 3.72 9.85 -25.75
CA MET A 16 2.69 10.73 -25.20
C MET A 16 2.04 10.10 -23.96
N VAL A 17 1.64 8.83 -24.05
CA VAL A 17 1.04 8.09 -22.93
C VAL A 17 2.04 7.94 -21.78
N HIS A 18 3.32 7.68 -22.07
CA HIS A 18 4.37 7.62 -21.06
C HIS A 18 4.52 8.96 -20.32
N LYS A 19 4.54 10.07 -21.06
CA LYS A 19 4.63 11.43 -20.50
C LYS A 19 3.43 11.77 -19.61
N ILE A 20 2.22 11.44 -20.06
CA ILE A 20 0.99 11.62 -19.25
C ILE A 20 1.07 10.80 -17.97
N GLY A 21 1.50 9.53 -18.07
CA GLY A 21 1.71 8.66 -16.91
C GLY A 21 2.65 9.28 -15.89
N LYS A 22 3.86 9.67 -16.31
CA LYS A 22 4.84 10.33 -15.43
C LYS A 22 4.29 11.58 -14.75
N ARG A 23 3.49 12.38 -15.46
CA ARG A 23 2.86 13.59 -14.93
C ARG A 23 1.74 13.30 -13.93
N ALA A 24 1.02 12.19 -14.11
CA ALA A 24 -0.09 11.81 -13.25
C ALA A 24 0.39 11.41 -11.84
N PHE A 25 1.44 10.57 -11.77
CA PHE A 25 2.05 10.13 -10.51
C PHE A 25 2.87 11.23 -9.84
N THR A 26 3.09 11.12 -8.52
CA THR A 26 3.82 12.13 -7.72
C THR A 26 5.15 11.58 -7.22
N GLY A 27 6.16 12.44 -7.14
CA GLY A 27 7.45 12.08 -6.52
C GLY A 27 8.14 10.92 -7.25
N LEU A 28 8.74 10.00 -6.47
CA LEU A 28 9.50 8.88 -7.01
C LEU A 28 8.65 7.92 -7.85
N GLU A 29 7.35 7.79 -7.58
CA GLU A 29 6.43 6.92 -8.36
C GLU A 29 6.45 7.27 -9.87
N SER A 30 6.63 8.56 -10.21
CA SER A 30 6.73 9.01 -11.60
C SER A 30 7.92 8.42 -12.35
N LEU A 31 9.02 8.10 -11.66
CA LEU A 31 10.21 7.52 -12.27
C LEU A 31 10.00 6.05 -12.67
N TRP A 32 9.10 5.36 -11.99
CA TRP A 32 8.84 3.93 -12.17
C TRP A 32 7.75 3.64 -13.21
N VAL A 33 7.09 4.66 -13.75
CA VAL A 33 6.10 4.48 -14.82
C VAL A 33 6.82 3.91 -16.06
N PRO A 34 6.48 2.70 -16.51
CA PRO A 34 7.14 2.09 -17.66
C PRO A 34 6.62 2.69 -18.97
N LYS A 35 7.42 2.55 -20.04
CA LYS A 35 6.88 2.78 -21.39
C LYS A 35 5.78 1.76 -21.68
N PRO A 36 4.58 2.18 -22.12
CA PRO A 36 3.47 1.29 -22.36
C PRO A 36 3.77 0.34 -23.53
N LYS A 37 3.68 -0.97 -23.30
CA LYS A 37 3.67 -1.96 -24.39
C LYS A 37 2.27 -2.15 -24.97
N GLN A 38 1.26 -2.09 -24.10
CA GLN A 38 -0.15 -2.17 -24.42
C GLN A 38 -0.89 -1.21 -23.50
N ALA A 39 -1.81 -0.43 -24.07
CA ALA A 39 -2.64 0.46 -23.29
C ALA A 39 -3.99 0.70 -23.98
N LEU A 40 -5.00 0.96 -23.16
CA LEU A 40 -6.22 1.63 -23.59
C LEU A 40 -6.14 3.09 -23.20
N VAL A 41 -6.52 3.98 -24.10
CA VAL A 41 -6.51 5.42 -23.90
C VAL A 41 -7.93 5.96 -23.86
N ALA A 42 -8.16 6.95 -22.99
CA ALA A 42 -9.33 7.78 -23.05
C ALA A 42 -9.00 9.04 -23.85
N VAL A 43 -9.67 9.23 -24.98
CA VAL A 43 -9.53 10.41 -25.83
C VAL A 43 -10.70 11.35 -25.57
N LYS A 44 -10.38 12.62 -25.27
CA LYS A 44 -11.36 13.68 -25.11
C LYS A 44 -10.90 14.90 -25.91
N ASP A 45 -11.78 15.44 -26.74
CA ASP A 45 -11.51 16.61 -27.60
C ASP A 45 -10.25 16.39 -28.49
N GLY A 46 -10.12 15.18 -29.04
CA GLY A 46 -8.98 14.77 -29.86
C GLY A 46 -7.66 14.56 -29.11
N LYS A 47 -7.63 14.70 -27.78
CA LYS A 47 -6.42 14.55 -26.95
C LYS A 47 -6.53 13.36 -26.01
N ILE A 48 -5.41 12.67 -25.78
CA ILE A 48 -5.34 11.61 -24.77
C ILE A 48 -5.44 12.27 -23.39
N ALA A 49 -6.49 11.92 -22.65
CA ALA A 49 -6.78 12.44 -21.32
C ALA A 49 -6.42 11.46 -20.20
N GLY A 50 -6.10 10.20 -20.53
CA GLY A 50 -5.72 9.17 -19.58
C GLY A 50 -5.48 7.82 -20.25
N ALA A 51 -4.89 6.89 -19.53
CA ALA A 51 -4.63 5.55 -20.03
C ALA A 51 -4.65 4.47 -18.94
N ILE A 52 -4.92 3.24 -19.36
CA ILE A 52 -4.72 2.02 -18.59
C ILE A 52 -3.72 1.14 -19.34
N LEU A 53 -2.57 0.90 -18.72
CA LEU A 53 -1.58 -0.07 -19.16
C LEU A 53 -2.00 -1.44 -18.68
N TYR A 54 -1.91 -2.43 -19.56
CA TYR A 54 -2.27 -3.80 -19.24
C TYR A 54 -1.31 -4.80 -19.86
N LYS A 55 -1.37 -6.04 -19.38
CA LYS A 55 -0.70 -7.20 -19.99
C LYS A 55 -1.50 -8.46 -19.75
N PHE A 56 -1.31 -9.46 -20.61
CA PHE A 56 -1.91 -10.78 -20.43
C PHE A 56 -0.98 -11.71 -19.65
N ILE A 57 -1.54 -12.41 -18.66
CA ILE A 57 -0.85 -13.44 -17.89
C ILE A 57 -1.62 -14.75 -18.10
N LYS A 58 -0.94 -15.82 -18.55
CA LYS A 58 -1.51 -17.17 -18.55
C LYS A 58 -1.16 -17.86 -17.24
N ALA A 59 -2.13 -18.13 -16.37
CA ALA A 59 -1.89 -18.77 -15.07
C ALA A 59 -3.04 -19.71 -14.70
N GLY A 60 -2.74 -20.92 -14.23
CA GLY A 60 -3.75 -21.90 -13.82
C GLY A 60 -4.71 -22.31 -14.96
N GLY A 61 -4.20 -22.40 -16.20
CA GLY A 61 -5.02 -22.65 -17.39
C GLY A 61 -5.90 -21.49 -17.84
N ARG A 62 -5.86 -20.34 -17.14
CA ARG A 62 -6.69 -19.16 -17.41
C ARG A 62 -5.91 -18.04 -18.09
N LYS A 63 -6.58 -17.25 -18.93
CA LYS A 63 -6.09 -15.99 -19.47
C LYS A 63 -6.49 -14.86 -18.52
N ILE A 64 -5.51 -14.15 -17.98
CA ILE A 64 -5.71 -13.07 -17.01
C ILE A 64 -5.32 -11.74 -17.64
N GLY A 65 -6.21 -10.75 -17.55
CA GLY A 65 -5.90 -9.35 -17.87
C GLY A 65 -5.36 -8.64 -16.64
N TYR A 66 -4.07 -8.35 -16.60
CA TYR A 66 -3.45 -7.60 -15.51
C TYR A 66 -3.45 -6.11 -15.84
N VAL A 67 -4.12 -5.31 -15.01
CA VAL A 67 -4.09 -3.85 -15.03
C VAL A 67 -2.88 -3.38 -14.23
N ASP A 68 -1.87 -2.86 -14.92
CA ASP A 68 -0.56 -2.53 -14.36
C ASP A 68 -0.53 -1.09 -13.84
N TYR A 69 -0.87 -0.14 -14.71
CA TYR A 69 -0.96 1.28 -14.37
C TYR A 69 -2.26 1.86 -14.91
N ALA A 70 -2.89 2.73 -14.12
CA ALA A 70 -4.09 3.43 -14.51
C ALA A 70 -3.98 4.88 -14.08
N PHE A 71 -4.14 5.80 -15.02
CA PHE A 71 -3.98 7.22 -14.76
C PHE A 71 -4.85 8.08 -15.66
N VAL A 72 -5.21 9.25 -15.14
CA VAL A 72 -5.85 10.34 -15.87
C VAL A 72 -4.94 11.55 -15.74
N ASP A 73 -4.76 12.29 -16.83
CA ASP A 73 -4.01 13.53 -16.80
C ASP A 73 -4.67 14.51 -15.79
N ARG A 74 -3.85 15.22 -15.02
CA ARG A 74 -4.30 16.13 -13.96
C ARG A 74 -5.26 17.21 -14.47
N ASP A 75 -5.08 17.67 -15.71
CA ASP A 75 -5.93 18.71 -16.32
C ASP A 75 -7.35 18.19 -16.65
N TYR A 76 -7.52 16.87 -16.57
CA TYR A 76 -8.71 16.13 -16.91
C TYR A 76 -9.37 15.45 -15.69
N HIS A 77 -8.86 15.70 -14.48
CA HIS A 77 -9.42 15.14 -13.25
C HIS A 77 -10.83 15.66 -12.94
N ASN A 78 -11.61 14.83 -12.22
CA ASN A 78 -13.00 15.11 -11.81
C ASN A 78 -14.00 15.34 -12.97
N LYS A 79 -13.63 15.02 -14.21
CA LYS A 79 -14.50 15.10 -15.40
C LYS A 79 -15.13 13.75 -15.79
N GLY A 80 -15.19 12.80 -14.86
CA GLY A 80 -15.78 11.46 -15.10
C GLY A 80 -14.92 10.48 -15.93
N ILE A 81 -13.82 10.93 -16.53
CA ILE A 81 -12.95 10.13 -17.43
C ILE A 81 -12.49 8.82 -16.80
N GLY A 82 -12.08 8.82 -15.53
CA GLY A 82 -11.67 7.60 -14.84
C GLY A 82 -12.76 6.52 -14.80
N ASN A 83 -14.05 6.89 -14.63
CA ASN A 83 -15.12 5.90 -14.64
C ASN A 83 -15.27 5.27 -16.04
N VAL A 84 -15.24 6.09 -17.09
CA VAL A 84 -15.38 5.62 -18.48
C VAL A 84 -14.18 4.75 -18.88
N LEU A 85 -12.97 5.17 -18.52
CA LEU A 85 -11.72 4.46 -18.84
C LEU A 85 -11.64 3.10 -18.16
N TYR A 86 -11.93 3.02 -16.85
CA TYR A 86 -11.90 1.73 -16.14
C TYR A 86 -12.98 0.77 -16.63
N LYS A 87 -14.19 1.28 -16.92
CA LYS A 87 -15.28 0.47 -17.49
C LYS A 87 -14.90 -0.08 -18.86
N GLY A 88 -14.49 0.79 -19.78
CA GLY A 88 -14.07 0.39 -21.12
C GLY A 88 -12.87 -0.56 -21.11
N ALA A 89 -11.95 -0.40 -20.14
CA ALA A 89 -10.84 -1.33 -19.99
C ALA A 89 -11.26 -2.71 -19.48
N ALA A 90 -12.16 -2.77 -18.51
CA ALA A 90 -12.71 -4.05 -18.06
C ALA A 90 -13.45 -4.77 -19.20
N GLU A 91 -14.35 -4.06 -19.89
CA GLU A 91 -15.12 -4.57 -21.03
C GLU A 91 -14.20 -5.11 -22.14
N TYR A 92 -13.24 -4.31 -22.58
CA TYR A 92 -12.26 -4.73 -23.58
C TYR A 92 -11.49 -5.98 -23.15
N LEU A 93 -10.98 -6.05 -21.91
CA LEU A 93 -10.23 -7.22 -21.46
C LEU A 93 -11.12 -8.48 -21.38
N TRP A 94 -12.40 -8.33 -21.07
CA TRP A 94 -13.38 -9.42 -21.13
C TRP A 94 -13.69 -9.89 -22.54
N GLU A 95 -13.76 -8.97 -23.51
CA GLU A 95 -13.91 -9.27 -24.94
C GLU A 95 -12.67 -9.96 -25.51
N GLN A 96 -11.48 -9.63 -24.99
CA GLN A 96 -10.24 -10.35 -25.30
C GLN A 96 -10.20 -11.78 -24.72
N GLY A 97 -11.30 -12.27 -24.11
CA GLY A 97 -11.41 -13.63 -23.60
C GLY A 97 -10.63 -13.85 -22.30
N CYS A 98 -10.44 -12.81 -21.48
CA CYS A 98 -9.89 -13.03 -20.14
C CYS A 98 -10.91 -13.72 -19.24
N ASP A 99 -10.45 -14.66 -18.41
CA ASP A 99 -11.25 -15.34 -17.39
C ASP A 99 -11.29 -14.56 -16.07
N ALA A 100 -10.23 -13.78 -15.82
CA ALA A 100 -10.11 -12.89 -14.67
C ALA A 100 -9.36 -11.61 -15.04
N LEU A 101 -9.64 -10.53 -14.29
CA LEU A 101 -8.85 -9.31 -14.29
C LEU A 101 -8.18 -9.15 -12.94
N THR A 102 -6.94 -8.68 -12.95
CA THR A 102 -6.18 -8.49 -11.71
C THR A 102 -5.44 -7.16 -11.68
N ALA A 103 -5.20 -6.62 -10.49
CA ALA A 103 -4.52 -5.35 -10.30
C ALA A 103 -3.81 -5.30 -8.94
N LEU A 104 -2.78 -4.46 -8.83
CA LEU A 104 -2.22 -4.03 -7.56
C LEU A 104 -2.75 -2.65 -7.21
N VAL A 105 -3.23 -2.49 -5.98
CA VAL A 105 -3.77 -1.22 -5.50
C VAL A 105 -3.14 -0.91 -4.15
N LYS A 106 -2.56 0.29 -4.03
CA LYS A 106 -2.03 0.79 -2.77
C LYS A 106 -3.13 0.87 -1.70
N ASP A 107 -2.77 0.49 -0.49
CA ASP A 107 -3.63 0.29 0.67
C ASP A 107 -4.57 1.46 0.98
N ASP A 108 -4.13 2.70 0.75
CA ASP A 108 -4.86 3.93 1.02
C ASP A 108 -5.26 4.74 -0.23
N ASN A 109 -5.24 4.11 -1.42
CA ASN A 109 -5.58 4.78 -2.67
C ASN A 109 -7.09 5.04 -2.82
N VAL A 110 -7.55 6.14 -2.22
CA VAL A 110 -8.93 6.65 -2.34
C VAL A 110 -9.37 6.84 -3.79
N GLY A 111 -8.44 7.22 -4.68
CA GLY A 111 -8.74 7.61 -6.06
C GLY A 111 -9.13 6.44 -6.95
N SER A 112 -8.45 5.29 -6.81
CA SER A 112 -8.69 4.12 -7.65
C SER A 112 -9.56 3.06 -7.00
N TRP A 113 -9.65 3.01 -5.66
CA TRP A 113 -10.42 2.00 -4.94
C TRP A 113 -11.88 1.90 -5.42
N GLY A 114 -12.56 3.04 -5.54
CA GLY A 114 -13.96 3.10 -5.99
C GLY A 114 -14.12 2.67 -7.45
N LEU A 115 -13.14 2.97 -8.30
CA LEU A 115 -13.16 2.60 -9.72
C LEU A 115 -12.98 1.09 -9.90
N PHE A 116 -12.03 0.47 -9.18
CA PHE A 116 -11.86 -0.98 -9.19
C PHE A 116 -13.11 -1.70 -8.65
N LYS A 117 -13.64 -1.27 -7.50
CA LYS A 117 -14.84 -1.88 -6.91
C LYS A 117 -16.05 -1.84 -7.83
N LYS A 118 -16.28 -0.71 -8.52
CA LYS A 118 -17.37 -0.58 -9.51
C LYS A 118 -17.24 -1.52 -10.71
N ASN A 119 -16.02 -1.97 -11.01
CA ASN A 119 -15.73 -2.88 -12.11
C ASN A 119 -15.51 -4.33 -11.62
N GLY A 120 -16.11 -4.69 -10.48
CA GLY A 120 -16.14 -6.07 -9.99
C GLY A 120 -14.85 -6.56 -9.34
N PHE A 121 -13.86 -5.69 -9.13
CA PHE A 121 -12.64 -6.09 -8.43
C PHE A 121 -12.89 -6.13 -6.92
N ALA A 122 -12.48 -7.23 -6.31
CA ALA A 122 -12.37 -7.34 -4.86
C ALA A 122 -10.94 -7.61 -4.44
N ARG A 123 -10.58 -7.09 -3.28
CA ARG A 123 -9.33 -7.41 -2.62
C ARG A 123 -9.26 -8.90 -2.32
N THR A 124 -8.10 -9.51 -2.57
CA THR A 124 -7.87 -10.94 -2.35
C THR A 124 -6.60 -11.18 -1.55
N SER A 125 -6.54 -12.33 -0.88
CA SER A 125 -5.31 -12.81 -0.23
C SER A 125 -4.57 -13.78 -1.16
N PHE A 126 -3.30 -14.05 -0.86
CA PHE A 126 -2.55 -15.09 -1.60
C PHE A 126 -3.23 -16.46 -1.52
N VAL A 127 -3.82 -16.82 -0.36
CA VAL A 127 -4.58 -18.07 -0.20
C VAL A 127 -5.77 -18.12 -1.15
N ASN A 128 -6.50 -17.02 -1.30
CA ASN A 128 -7.63 -16.96 -2.22
C ASN A 128 -7.17 -16.97 -3.69
N LEU A 129 -6.04 -16.35 -4.03
CA LEU A 129 -5.42 -16.51 -5.34
C LEU A 129 -5.07 -17.97 -5.63
N ALA A 130 -4.50 -18.68 -4.66
CA ALA A 130 -4.16 -20.10 -4.82
C ALA A 130 -5.41 -20.97 -4.98
N LYS A 131 -6.50 -20.67 -4.26
CA LYS A 131 -7.80 -21.35 -4.45
C LYS A 131 -8.39 -21.08 -5.84
N GLN A 132 -8.22 -19.88 -6.36
CA GLN A 132 -8.86 -19.44 -7.61
C GLN A 132 -8.09 -19.84 -8.87
N PHE A 133 -6.76 -19.86 -8.81
CA PHE A 133 -5.87 -20.07 -9.97
C PHE A 133 -4.93 -21.27 -9.78
N GLY A 134 -5.08 -22.03 -8.70
CA GLY A 134 -4.10 -23.04 -8.29
C GLY A 134 -2.84 -22.40 -7.69
N PHE A 135 -2.10 -23.18 -6.89
CA PHE A 135 -0.89 -22.70 -6.21
C PHE A 135 0.17 -22.17 -7.20
N LEU A 136 0.47 -22.93 -8.25
CA LEU A 136 1.41 -22.48 -9.30
C LEU A 136 0.91 -21.24 -10.05
N GLY A 137 -0.41 -21.10 -10.24
CA GLY A 137 -1.00 -19.92 -10.85
C GLY A 137 -0.88 -18.68 -9.96
N ALA A 138 -1.04 -18.84 -8.65
CA ALA A 138 -0.81 -17.77 -7.67
C ALA A 138 0.65 -17.36 -7.61
N LEU A 139 1.59 -18.32 -7.57
CA LEU A 139 3.03 -18.03 -7.64
C LEU A 139 3.41 -17.30 -8.93
N LYS A 140 2.88 -17.74 -10.07
CA LYS A 140 3.15 -17.07 -11.34
C LYS A 140 2.69 -15.61 -11.30
N GLN A 141 1.50 -15.33 -10.80
CA GLN A 141 1.04 -13.95 -10.61
C GLN A 141 1.92 -13.17 -9.62
N TYR A 142 2.34 -13.80 -8.54
CA TYR A 142 3.20 -13.21 -7.50
C TYR A 142 4.57 -12.75 -8.03
N PHE A 143 5.19 -13.51 -8.94
CA PHE A 143 6.51 -13.21 -9.50
C PHE A 143 6.49 -12.49 -10.86
N THR A 144 5.38 -12.53 -11.61
CA THR A 144 5.27 -11.83 -12.91
C THR A 144 4.65 -10.43 -12.79
N THR A 145 4.23 -10.05 -11.59
CA THR A 145 3.77 -8.71 -11.24
C THR A 145 4.67 -8.15 -10.13
N PRO A 146 4.63 -6.83 -9.87
CA PRO A 146 5.37 -6.25 -8.74
C PRO A 146 4.91 -6.74 -7.35
N PHE A 147 3.93 -7.65 -7.25
CA PHE A 147 3.24 -7.99 -6.01
C PHE A 147 4.18 -8.42 -4.88
N CYS A 148 5.20 -9.21 -5.20
CA CYS A 148 6.19 -9.67 -4.22
C CYS A 148 7.08 -8.54 -3.65
N PHE A 149 7.23 -7.42 -4.37
CA PHE A 149 8.04 -6.27 -3.97
C PHE A 149 7.21 -5.05 -3.51
N ALA A 150 5.93 -5.03 -3.85
CA ALA A 150 5.03 -3.90 -3.65
C ALA A 150 4.53 -3.78 -2.20
N ILE A 151 5.38 -3.30 -1.28
CA ILE A 151 5.00 -3.02 0.12
C ILE A 151 3.81 -2.06 0.16
N GLY A 152 2.88 -2.29 1.09
CA GLY A 152 1.73 -1.39 1.27
C GLY A 152 0.68 -1.51 0.17
N MET A 153 0.76 -2.53 -0.68
CA MET A 153 -0.22 -2.79 -1.73
C MET A 153 -1.00 -4.07 -1.48
N ASP A 154 -2.20 -4.11 -2.05
CA ASP A 154 -3.06 -5.27 -2.04
C ASP A 154 -3.39 -5.73 -3.45
N TYR A 155 -3.58 -7.05 -3.57
CA TYR A 155 -3.98 -7.67 -4.83
C TYR A 155 -5.50 -7.65 -4.98
N TYR A 156 -5.97 -7.29 -6.17
CA TYR A 156 -7.38 -7.21 -6.50
C TYR A 156 -7.70 -8.13 -7.66
N VAL A 157 -8.87 -8.78 -7.62
CA VAL A 157 -9.33 -9.72 -8.64
C VAL A 157 -10.80 -9.45 -8.97
N ALA A 158 -11.12 -9.42 -10.25
CA ALA A 158 -12.46 -9.54 -10.79
C ALA A 158 -12.56 -10.84 -11.61
N THR A 159 -13.72 -11.51 -11.54
CA THR A 159 -14.01 -12.71 -12.34
C THR A 159 -15.28 -12.53 -13.13
N LYS A 160 -15.30 -13.02 -14.37
CA LYS A 160 -16.42 -12.82 -15.31
C LYS A 160 -17.74 -13.43 -14.81
N ASN A 161 -17.68 -14.61 -14.16
CA ASN A 161 -18.85 -15.43 -13.81
C ASN A 161 -18.87 -15.93 -12.36
N GLN A 162 -18.06 -15.35 -11.49
CA GLN A 162 -18.05 -15.67 -10.06
C GLN A 162 -18.04 -14.37 -9.30
N GLU A 163 -18.88 -14.25 -8.27
CA GLU A 163 -18.66 -13.25 -7.25
C GLU A 163 -17.24 -13.45 -6.72
N SER A 164 -16.40 -12.44 -6.95
CA SER A 164 -15.06 -12.42 -6.39
C SER A 164 -15.18 -12.72 -4.89
N VAL A 165 -14.42 -13.69 -4.36
CA VAL A 165 -14.50 -14.10 -2.96
C VAL A 165 -14.10 -12.91 -2.07
N VAL A 166 -15.08 -12.10 -1.68
CA VAL A 166 -14.90 -10.99 -0.75
C VAL A 166 -14.81 -11.62 0.63
N SER A 167 -13.62 -12.08 1.03
CA SER A 167 -13.39 -12.28 2.45
C SER A 167 -13.31 -10.90 3.09
N THR A 168 -14.26 -10.57 3.95
CA THR A 168 -14.08 -9.46 4.90
C THR A 168 -13.32 -10.04 6.08
N PRO A 169 -11.98 -9.90 6.13
CA PRO A 169 -11.24 -10.58 7.17
C PRO A 169 -11.56 -9.94 8.52
N ASN A 170 -11.70 -10.79 9.52
CA ASN A 170 -11.89 -10.40 10.90
C ASN A 170 -10.62 -9.69 11.42
N SER A 171 -10.78 -8.51 12.03
CA SER A 171 -9.66 -7.69 12.53
C SER A 171 -8.76 -8.44 13.51
N ILE A 172 -9.31 -9.28 14.39
CA ILE A 172 -8.53 -10.08 15.35
C ILE A 172 -7.67 -11.09 14.61
N LYS A 173 -8.25 -11.81 13.64
CA LYS A 173 -7.49 -12.77 12.81
C LYS A 173 -6.36 -12.06 12.04
N GLN A 174 -6.59 -10.85 11.56
CA GLN A 174 -5.58 -10.04 10.87
C GLN A 174 -4.49 -9.52 11.82
N LEU A 175 -4.84 -9.13 13.04
CA LEU A 175 -3.87 -8.75 14.08
C LEU A 175 -2.99 -9.94 14.46
N LEU A 176 -3.57 -11.11 14.70
CA LEU A 176 -2.80 -12.32 14.98
C LEU A 176 -1.87 -12.68 13.81
N ALA A 177 -2.38 -12.63 12.58
CA ALA A 177 -1.57 -12.85 11.39
C ALA A 177 -0.44 -11.81 11.25
N PHE A 178 -0.70 -10.54 11.59
CA PHE A 178 0.31 -9.47 11.57
C PHE A 178 1.47 -9.76 12.51
N PHE A 179 1.19 -10.09 13.77
CA PHE A 179 2.23 -10.42 14.74
C PHE A 179 2.98 -11.69 14.36
N LEU A 180 2.27 -12.72 13.89
CA LEU A 180 2.89 -13.96 13.42
C LEU A 180 3.82 -13.72 12.22
N ILE A 181 3.36 -13.00 11.19
CA ILE A 181 4.16 -12.69 10.01
C ILE A 181 5.41 -11.89 10.40
N ASN A 182 5.26 -10.89 11.28
CA ASN A 182 6.40 -10.08 11.71
C ASN A 182 7.38 -10.85 12.60
N ALA A 183 6.91 -11.79 13.43
CA ALA A 183 7.79 -12.70 14.16
C ALA A 183 8.53 -13.66 13.22
N LEU A 184 7.88 -14.15 12.17
CA LEU A 184 8.51 -14.98 11.14
C LEU A 184 9.55 -14.19 10.33
N LEU A 185 9.26 -12.93 9.98
CA LEU A 185 10.22 -12.05 9.31
C LEU A 185 11.43 -11.76 10.20
N PHE A 186 11.22 -11.58 11.51
CA PHE A 186 12.32 -11.41 12.46
C PHE A 186 13.23 -12.63 12.52
N SER A 187 12.72 -13.85 12.30
CA SER A 187 13.57 -15.04 12.30
C SER A 187 14.68 -14.97 11.23
N VAL A 188 14.42 -14.31 10.09
CA VAL A 188 15.43 -14.01 9.06
C VAL A 188 16.52 -13.10 9.63
N THR A 189 16.16 -12.09 10.41
CA THR A 189 17.11 -11.20 11.09
C THR A 189 17.94 -11.95 12.13
N SER A 190 17.34 -12.87 12.90
CA SER A 190 18.05 -13.67 13.91
C SER A 190 19.06 -14.66 13.33
N LEU A 191 18.98 -15.02 12.04
CA LEU A 191 20.01 -15.85 11.39
C LEU A 191 21.41 -15.22 11.43
N ARG A 192 21.51 -13.92 11.77
CA ARG A 192 22.76 -13.18 11.96
C ARG A 192 23.44 -13.45 13.30
N GLY A 193 22.78 -14.15 14.22
CA GLY A 193 23.26 -14.38 15.58
C GLY A 193 23.35 -13.08 16.39
N LEU A 194 22.25 -12.31 16.48
CA LEU A 194 22.29 -11.05 17.20
C LEU A 194 22.38 -11.29 18.71
N LYS A 195 23.14 -10.43 19.38
CA LYS A 195 23.14 -10.39 20.84
C LYS A 195 21.73 -10.01 21.32
N TYR A 196 21.15 -10.83 22.19
CA TYR A 196 19.81 -10.64 22.75
C TYR A 196 18.63 -10.81 21.77
N ASP A 197 18.76 -11.71 20.78
CA ASP A 197 17.73 -11.99 19.76
C ASP A 197 16.28 -12.07 20.31
N ILE A 198 16.05 -12.85 21.38
CA ILE A 198 14.71 -12.98 21.98
C ILE A 198 14.22 -11.66 22.58
N THR A 199 15.10 -10.90 23.24
CA THR A 199 14.75 -9.59 23.79
C THR A 199 14.40 -8.60 22.68
N ILE A 200 15.15 -8.61 21.57
CA ILE A 200 14.85 -7.78 20.40
C ILE A 200 13.50 -8.17 19.81
N LEU A 201 13.20 -9.46 19.64
CA LEU A 201 11.91 -9.93 19.16
C LEU A 201 10.75 -9.45 20.05
N VAL A 202 10.86 -9.65 21.37
CA VAL A 202 9.81 -9.25 22.31
C VAL A 202 9.58 -7.74 22.26
N VAL A 203 10.65 -6.94 22.32
CA VAL A 203 10.56 -5.47 22.24
C VAL A 203 9.96 -5.04 20.91
N TYR A 204 10.40 -5.64 19.80
CA TYR A 204 9.88 -5.36 18.46
C TYR A 204 8.36 -5.62 18.38
N LEU A 205 7.90 -6.79 18.82
CA LEU A 205 6.47 -7.11 18.83
C LEU A 205 5.69 -6.20 19.80
N MET A 206 6.27 -5.81 20.94
CA MET A 206 5.65 -4.87 21.87
C MET A 206 5.51 -3.46 21.29
N LEU A 207 6.49 -2.98 20.52
CA LEU A 207 6.39 -1.69 19.82
C LEU A 207 5.38 -1.74 18.66
N LEU A 208 5.28 -2.87 17.95
CA LEU A 208 4.21 -3.10 16.98
C LEU A 208 2.83 -3.15 17.66
N LEU A 209 2.74 -3.72 18.87
CA LEU A 209 1.50 -3.74 19.65
C LEU A 209 1.12 -2.33 20.13
N LEU A 210 2.09 -1.55 20.60
CA LEU A 210 1.90 -0.16 20.99
C LEU A 210 1.34 0.65 19.81
N THR A 211 1.99 0.57 18.65
CA THR A 211 1.57 1.33 17.45
C THR A 211 0.19 0.90 16.98
N THR A 212 -0.09 -0.40 16.85
CA THR A 212 -1.42 -0.88 16.40
C THR A 212 -2.55 -0.57 17.40
N THR A 213 -2.27 -0.61 18.70
CA THR A 213 -3.26 -0.27 19.76
C THR A 213 -3.54 1.24 19.79
N THR A 214 -2.50 2.06 19.67
CA THR A 214 -2.66 3.53 19.66
C THR A 214 -3.29 4.02 18.37
N GLU A 215 -3.08 3.34 17.24
CA GLU A 215 -3.88 3.58 16.03
C GLU A 215 -5.35 3.25 16.27
N PHE A 216 -5.66 2.12 16.92
CA PHE A 216 -7.04 1.80 17.25
C PHE A 216 -7.70 2.90 18.09
N ILE A 217 -7.00 3.43 19.11
CA ILE A 217 -7.46 4.59 19.88
C ILE A 217 -7.69 5.79 18.94
N GLY A 218 -6.74 6.07 18.05
CA GLY A 218 -6.86 7.11 17.02
C GLY A 218 -8.08 6.94 16.11
N THR A 219 -8.49 5.70 15.78
CA THR A 219 -9.73 5.46 15.03
C THR A 219 -10.97 5.92 15.79
N ARG A 220 -11.01 5.72 17.11
CA ARG A 220 -12.13 6.11 17.97
C ARG A 220 -12.19 7.62 18.20
N CYS A 221 -11.04 8.29 18.26
CA CYS A 221 -10.98 9.74 18.43
C CYS A 221 -11.19 10.52 17.12
N SER A 222 -11.08 9.87 15.97
CA SER A 222 -11.04 10.57 14.67
C SER A 222 -12.38 10.60 13.93
N SER A 223 -13.17 9.53 13.99
CA SER A 223 -14.51 9.48 13.37
C SER A 223 -15.31 8.25 13.80
N GLU A 224 -16.63 8.32 13.64
CA GLU A 224 -17.56 7.20 13.84
C GLU A 224 -17.54 6.15 12.71
N ARG A 225 -16.54 6.20 11.82
CA ARG A 225 -16.43 5.26 10.70
C ARG A 225 -16.21 3.84 11.22
N HIS A 226 -16.62 2.86 10.42
CA HIS A 226 -16.26 1.47 10.67
C HIS A 226 -14.84 1.20 10.20
N TRP A 227 -13.96 0.88 11.15
CA TRP A 227 -12.56 0.57 10.92
C TRP A 227 -12.29 -0.92 11.07
N LYS A 228 -11.42 -1.44 10.20
CA LYS A 228 -10.92 -2.82 10.27
C LYS A 228 -9.40 -2.84 10.21
N PHE A 229 -8.81 -3.67 11.05
CA PHE A 229 -7.38 -3.93 10.97
C PHE A 229 -7.10 -4.88 9.80
N ARG A 230 -6.07 -4.57 9.03
CA ARG A 230 -5.69 -5.33 7.83
C ARG A 230 -4.18 -5.33 7.68
N VAL A 231 -3.63 -6.50 7.36
CA VAL A 231 -2.28 -6.67 6.84
C VAL A 231 -2.32 -6.54 5.32
N THR A 232 -1.41 -5.76 4.75
CA THR A 232 -1.26 -5.69 3.29
C THR A 232 -0.65 -6.97 2.77
N SER A 233 -1.04 -7.38 1.58
CA SER A 233 -0.61 -8.67 1.00
C SER A 233 0.65 -8.59 0.14
N GLY A 234 1.03 -7.39 -0.31
CA GLY A 234 2.19 -7.17 -1.18
C GLY A 234 3.48 -6.83 -0.43
N GLY A 235 4.62 -7.10 -1.07
CA GLY A 235 5.94 -6.67 -0.61
C GLY A 235 6.68 -7.64 0.33
N ALA A 236 6.23 -8.89 0.45
CA ALA A 236 6.85 -9.83 1.38
C ALA A 236 8.32 -10.14 1.05
N LEU A 237 8.72 -10.17 -0.24
CA LEU A 237 10.14 -10.35 -0.59
C LEU A 237 10.96 -9.11 -0.23
N THR A 238 10.44 -7.91 -0.43
CA THR A 238 11.12 -6.69 0.04
C THR A 238 11.33 -6.75 1.55
N CYS A 239 10.33 -7.18 2.31
CA CYS A 239 10.47 -7.36 3.75
C CYS A 239 11.56 -8.40 4.08
N VAL A 240 11.54 -9.58 3.45
CA VAL A 240 12.58 -10.60 3.66
C VAL A 240 13.98 -10.03 3.36
N PHE A 241 14.19 -9.41 2.21
CA PHE A 241 15.51 -8.88 1.82
C PHE A 241 16.00 -7.78 2.75
N VAL A 242 15.12 -6.86 3.17
CA VAL A 242 15.52 -5.81 4.13
C VAL A 242 15.81 -6.42 5.50
N ASN A 243 15.08 -7.46 5.93
CA ASN A 243 15.31 -8.13 7.22
C ASN A 243 16.64 -8.91 7.29
N ILE A 244 17.28 -9.22 6.15
CA ILE A 244 18.66 -9.74 6.12
C ILE A 244 19.63 -8.70 6.72
N GLY A 245 19.42 -7.41 6.45
CA GLY A 245 20.31 -6.33 6.88
C GLY A 245 19.82 -5.50 8.07
N SER A 246 18.51 -5.46 8.32
CA SER A 246 17.87 -4.57 9.29
C SER A 246 16.60 -5.20 9.87
N LEU A 247 15.75 -4.40 10.53
CA LEU A 247 14.43 -4.81 11.03
C LEU A 247 13.35 -4.10 10.21
N PHE A 248 12.57 -4.82 9.41
CA PHE A 248 11.58 -4.19 8.54
C PHE A 248 10.22 -4.89 8.59
N PRO A 249 9.22 -4.30 9.26
CA PRO A 249 7.92 -4.93 9.41
C PRO A 249 7.14 -5.03 8.09
N MET A 250 6.36 -6.11 7.97
CA MET A 250 5.23 -6.13 7.06
C MET A 250 4.20 -5.10 7.52
N ILE A 251 3.53 -4.43 6.59
CA ILE A 251 2.56 -3.37 6.92
C ILE A 251 1.24 -3.96 7.39
N GLY A 252 0.76 -3.47 8.53
CA GLY A 252 -0.60 -3.66 9.02
C GLY A 252 -1.11 -2.38 9.66
N ASN A 253 -2.30 -1.93 9.28
CA ASN A 253 -2.91 -0.71 9.82
C ASN A 253 -4.42 -0.88 9.99
N TRP A 254 -5.03 0.08 10.68
CA TRP A 254 -6.47 0.28 10.68
C TRP A 254 -6.93 1.07 9.46
N TYR A 255 -7.90 0.53 8.73
CA TYR A 255 -8.48 1.17 7.55
C TYR A 255 -9.99 1.30 7.66
N PRO A 256 -10.59 2.40 7.17
CA PRO A 256 -12.04 2.48 7.00
C PRO A 256 -12.51 1.47 5.95
N GLU A 257 -13.69 0.91 6.11
CA GLU A 257 -14.27 0.00 5.10
C GLU A 257 -14.61 0.69 3.78
N ARG A 258 -14.89 1.99 3.84
CA ARG A 258 -15.28 2.82 2.69
C ARG A 258 -14.32 3.99 2.57
N TYR A 259 -13.80 4.19 1.37
CA TYR A 259 -12.89 5.28 1.05
C TYR A 259 -13.66 6.43 0.43
N GLU A 260 -13.36 7.66 0.85
CA GLU A 260 -14.06 8.86 0.44
C GLU A 260 -13.05 9.97 0.09
N LYS A 261 -13.24 10.66 -1.03
CA LYS A 261 -12.40 11.78 -1.46
C LYS A 261 -12.80 13.08 -0.74
N THR A 262 -12.84 13.08 0.59
CA THR A 262 -13.28 14.23 1.40
C THR A 262 -12.17 14.75 2.34
N LYS A 263 -12.28 16.01 2.77
CA LYS A 263 -11.38 16.59 3.79
C LYS A 263 -11.53 15.86 5.14
N ALA A 264 -12.76 15.49 5.51
CA ALA A 264 -13.04 14.75 6.74
C ALA A 264 -12.40 13.35 6.75
N PHE A 265 -12.44 12.64 5.62
CA PHE A 265 -11.77 11.35 5.49
C PHE A 265 -10.25 11.46 5.62
N ARG A 266 -9.64 12.45 4.95
CA ARG A 266 -8.19 12.72 5.09
C ARG A 266 -7.80 13.04 6.53
N LYS A 267 -8.59 13.89 7.20
CA LYS A 267 -8.42 14.18 8.64
C LYS A 267 -8.47 12.91 9.47
N ALA A 268 -9.45 12.03 9.24
CA ALA A 268 -9.58 10.81 10.00
C ALA A 268 -8.38 9.87 9.84
N MET A 269 -7.95 9.65 8.59
CA MET A 269 -6.75 8.85 8.27
C MET A 269 -5.47 9.44 8.89
N GLY A 270 -5.30 10.76 8.79
CA GLY A 270 -4.14 11.47 9.33
C GLY A 270 -4.11 11.46 10.86
N MET A 271 -5.24 11.66 11.54
CA MET A 271 -5.33 11.59 13.00
C MET A 271 -5.00 10.20 13.53
N THR A 272 -5.55 9.15 12.92
CA THR A 272 -5.25 7.76 13.29
C THR A 272 -3.75 7.47 13.23
N ALA A 273 -3.07 7.90 12.16
CA ALA A 273 -1.62 7.74 12.01
C ALA A 273 -0.81 8.64 12.96
N LEU A 274 -1.30 9.84 13.25
CA LEU A 274 -0.63 10.78 14.15
C LEU A 274 -0.58 10.26 15.59
N VAL A 275 -1.69 9.72 16.10
CA VAL A 275 -1.77 9.24 17.50
C VAL A 275 -0.72 8.17 17.77
N SER A 276 -0.54 7.22 16.86
CA SER A 276 0.47 6.17 17.04
C SER A 276 1.88 6.64 16.75
N TRP A 277 2.08 7.66 15.90
CA TRP A 277 3.39 8.31 15.75
C TRP A 277 3.78 9.02 17.03
N ILE A 278 2.88 9.79 17.64
CA ILE A 278 3.12 10.45 18.93
C ILE A 278 3.47 9.44 20.02
N ALA A 279 2.72 8.33 20.14
CA ALA A 279 2.99 7.32 21.16
C ALA A 279 4.38 6.69 21.01
N LEU A 280 4.75 6.30 19.80
CA LEU A 280 6.08 5.75 19.51
C LEU A 280 7.19 6.78 19.76
N LEU A 281 6.95 8.04 19.35
CA LEU A 281 7.89 9.14 19.55
C LEU A 281 8.12 9.43 21.03
N ILE A 282 7.06 9.54 21.83
CA ILE A 282 7.16 9.82 23.28
C ILE A 282 7.95 8.72 23.98
N LEU A 283 7.60 7.44 23.73
CA LEU A 283 8.30 6.32 24.36
C LEU A 283 9.79 6.31 23.98
N THR A 284 10.09 6.47 22.70
CA THR A 284 11.48 6.45 22.21
C THR A 284 12.26 7.65 22.72
N ALA A 285 11.68 8.85 22.66
CA ALA A 285 12.28 10.08 23.18
C ALA A 285 12.58 9.97 24.67
N PHE A 286 11.62 9.48 25.46
CA PHE A 286 11.80 9.29 26.89
C PHE A 286 13.01 8.40 27.19
N LEU A 287 13.17 7.28 26.47
CA LEU A 287 14.30 6.39 26.65
C LEU A 287 15.64 6.99 26.17
N VAL A 288 15.62 7.77 25.09
CA VAL A 288 16.82 8.50 24.61
C VAL A 288 17.27 9.53 25.65
N PHE A 289 16.36 10.37 26.15
CA PHE A 289 16.70 11.49 27.03
C PHE A 289 16.88 11.11 28.50
N SER A 290 16.20 10.07 28.99
CA SER A 290 16.41 9.55 30.35
C SER A 290 17.77 8.85 30.52
N ARG A 291 18.49 8.59 29.41
CA ARG A 291 19.77 7.86 29.41
C ARG A 291 19.69 6.51 30.12
N SER A 292 18.52 5.86 30.09
CA SER A 292 18.32 4.55 30.70
C SER A 292 19.21 3.50 30.02
N GLN A 293 20.07 2.84 30.80
CA GLN A 293 21.07 1.89 30.30
C GLN A 293 20.65 0.42 30.44
N GLY A 294 19.47 0.15 30.99
CA GLY A 294 18.97 -1.22 31.12
C GLY A 294 18.87 -1.91 29.75
N MET A 295 19.16 -3.21 29.68
CA MET A 295 19.14 -3.97 28.42
C MET A 295 17.86 -3.75 27.60
N ILE A 296 16.69 -3.89 28.25
CA ILE A 296 15.38 -3.67 27.61
C ILE A 296 15.25 -2.22 27.11
N ALA A 297 15.69 -1.23 27.89
CA ALA A 297 15.64 0.18 27.50
C ALA A 297 16.52 0.46 26.28
N SER A 298 17.74 -0.08 26.24
CA SER A 298 18.66 0.08 25.12
C SER A 298 18.10 -0.55 23.84
N VAL A 299 17.55 -1.77 23.93
CA VAL A 299 16.92 -2.45 22.79
C VAL A 299 15.68 -1.69 22.33
N THR A 300 14.84 -1.23 23.26
CA THR A 300 13.63 -0.44 22.95
C THR A 300 13.97 0.87 22.27
N LYS A 301 15.02 1.56 22.73
CA LYS A 301 15.56 2.75 22.08
C LYS A 301 15.94 2.46 20.62
N GLN A 302 16.74 1.42 20.39
CA GLN A 302 17.24 1.10 19.05
C GLN A 302 16.12 0.71 18.08
N VAL A 303 15.23 -0.20 18.49
CA VAL A 303 14.10 -0.62 17.65
C VAL A 303 13.12 0.55 17.43
N GLY A 304 12.86 1.36 18.46
CA GLY A 304 12.02 2.55 18.36
C GLY A 304 12.56 3.56 17.34
N VAL A 305 13.87 3.80 17.33
CA VAL A 305 14.53 4.67 16.33
C VAL A 305 14.35 4.15 14.91
N TYR A 306 14.53 2.84 14.65
CA TYR A 306 14.28 2.27 13.32
C TYR A 306 12.84 2.48 12.85
N LEU A 307 11.87 2.19 13.72
CA LEU A 307 10.45 2.37 13.40
C LEU A 307 10.10 3.84 13.16
N LEU A 308 10.71 4.77 13.91
CA LEU A 308 10.55 6.21 13.70
C LEU A 308 11.13 6.69 12.35
N ILE A 309 12.29 6.16 11.93
CA ILE A 309 12.87 6.46 10.61
C ILE A 309 11.89 6.08 9.50
N TYR A 310 11.36 4.85 9.53
CA TYR A 310 10.39 4.41 8.53
C TYR A 310 9.13 5.26 8.56
N ARG A 311 8.67 5.62 9.76
CA ARG A 311 7.46 6.42 9.92
C ARG A 311 7.62 7.83 9.40
N MET A 312 8.79 8.46 9.49
CA MET A 312 9.01 9.85 9.10
C MET A 312 8.92 10.11 7.59
N ILE A 313 9.18 9.08 6.76
CA ILE A 313 9.37 9.23 5.31
C ILE A 313 8.03 9.10 4.56
N PRO A 314 7.48 10.16 3.94
CA PRO A 314 6.13 10.18 3.36
C PRO A 314 6.15 9.79 1.87
N ILE A 315 7.09 8.95 1.46
CA ILE A 315 7.25 8.50 0.08
C ILE A 315 7.36 6.98 0.05
N TYR A 316 6.95 6.38 -1.07
CA TYR A 316 7.09 4.95 -1.30
C TYR A 316 8.54 4.46 -1.10
N PRO A 317 8.77 3.33 -0.40
CA PRO A 317 7.80 2.39 0.18
C PRO A 317 7.36 2.71 1.62
N PHE A 318 7.89 3.77 2.23
CA PHE A 318 7.73 4.06 3.66
C PHE A 318 6.42 4.77 4.03
N GLU A 319 5.80 5.41 3.06
CA GLU A 319 4.52 6.14 3.25
C GLU A 319 3.40 5.30 3.91
N SER A 320 3.40 3.99 3.71
CA SER A 320 2.42 3.06 4.31
C SER A 320 2.57 2.90 5.84
N PHE A 321 3.65 3.42 6.44
CA PHE A 321 3.81 3.57 7.90
C PHE A 321 3.03 4.76 8.48
N GLY A 322 2.34 5.54 7.63
CA GLY A 322 1.32 6.49 8.04
C GLY A 322 1.71 7.97 7.93
N SER A 323 2.98 8.33 7.74
CA SER A 323 3.38 9.74 7.55
C SER A 323 2.68 10.39 6.38
N LYS A 324 2.47 9.67 5.28
CA LYS A 324 1.77 10.21 4.11
C LYS A 324 0.33 10.61 4.45
N ARG A 325 -0.34 9.86 5.33
CA ARG A 325 -1.69 10.20 5.82
C ARG A 325 -1.68 11.49 6.62
N VAL A 326 -0.67 11.70 7.46
CA VAL A 326 -0.47 12.95 8.21
C VAL A 326 -0.15 14.10 7.25
N TYR A 327 0.77 13.89 6.30
CA TYR A 327 1.17 14.88 5.29
C TYR A 327 0.00 15.34 4.42
N ASP A 328 -0.82 14.40 3.94
CA ASP A 328 -1.99 14.67 3.10
C ASP A 328 -3.12 15.38 3.85
N TRP A 329 -3.20 15.18 5.17
CA TRP A 329 -4.13 15.89 6.03
C TRP A 329 -3.63 17.29 6.39
N ASN A 330 -2.43 17.38 6.95
CA ASN A 330 -1.84 18.61 7.46
C ASN A 330 -0.31 18.59 7.39
N LYS A 331 0.24 19.35 6.44
CA LYS A 331 1.69 19.46 6.22
C LYS A 331 2.44 20.07 7.41
N GLY A 332 1.84 21.01 8.13
CA GLY A 332 2.46 21.65 9.30
C GLY A 332 2.66 20.65 10.44
N ILE A 333 1.62 19.86 10.76
CA ILE A 333 1.71 18.79 11.75
C ILE A 333 2.77 17.76 11.32
N TYR A 334 2.80 17.37 10.04
CA TYR A 334 3.83 16.48 9.52
C TYR A 334 5.25 17.02 9.76
N VAL A 335 5.51 18.29 9.42
CA VAL A 335 6.83 18.91 9.60
C VAL A 335 7.24 18.91 11.07
N VAL A 336 6.34 19.27 11.99
CA VAL A 336 6.61 19.23 13.44
C VAL A 336 6.97 17.81 13.89
N MET A 337 6.18 16.81 13.49
CA MET A 337 6.44 15.40 13.85
C MET A 337 7.74 14.87 13.25
N ALA A 338 8.05 15.25 12.01
CA ALA A 338 9.30 14.87 11.35
C ALA A 338 10.52 15.50 12.03
N LEU A 339 10.46 16.80 12.38
CA LEU A 339 11.54 17.48 13.10
C LEU A 339 11.75 16.89 14.50
N ALA A 340 10.67 16.64 15.24
CA ALA A 340 10.76 16.00 16.56
C ALA A 340 11.36 14.59 16.47
N THR A 341 10.97 13.82 15.45
CA THR A 341 11.56 12.50 15.16
C THR A 341 13.04 12.61 14.82
N LEU A 342 13.43 13.58 13.99
CA LEU A 342 14.82 13.82 13.62
C LEU A 342 15.70 14.17 14.83
N VAL A 343 15.21 15.01 15.74
CA VAL A 343 15.90 15.32 17.00
C VAL A 343 16.16 14.06 17.82
N VAL A 344 15.15 13.19 17.99
CA VAL A 344 15.31 11.92 18.71
C VAL A 344 16.33 11.01 18.04
N ILE A 345 16.32 10.92 16.70
CA ILE A 345 17.28 10.11 15.94
C ILE A 345 18.71 10.63 16.15
N ILE A 346 18.93 11.94 16.01
CA ILE A 346 20.25 12.57 16.20
C ILE A 346 20.75 12.34 17.62
N CYS A 347 19.91 12.61 18.63
CA CYS A 347 20.26 12.43 20.04
C CYS A 347 20.43 10.97 20.44
N SER A 348 19.89 10.01 19.69
CA SER A 348 20.10 8.58 19.97
C SER A 348 21.49 8.07 19.57
N SER A 349 22.17 8.81 18.71
CA SER A 349 23.51 8.52 18.18
C SER A 349 24.63 9.19 18.99
N ILE A 350 24.26 10.05 19.93
CA ILE A 350 25.13 10.72 20.92
C ILE A 350 24.96 9.97 22.25
#